data_AF-A0A5C7Z4A9-F1
#
_entry.id   AF-A0A5C7Z4A9-F1
#
_cell.length_a   1.000
_cell.length_b   1.000
_cell.length_c   1.000
_cell.angle_alpha   90.00
_cell.angle_beta   90.00
_cell.angle_gamma   90.00
#
_symmetry.space_group_name_H-M   'P 1'
#
loop_
_entity.id
_entity.type
_entity.pdbx_description
1 polymer ?
#
loop_
_entity_poly.entity_id
_entity_poly.type
_entity_poly.pdbx_seq_one_letter_code
_entity_poly.pdbx_strand_id
1 'polypeptide(L)'
;MNVNQLIEKLPEHPLDLIQNTLGKKVSKDSYYLYVIIRLFDEFHKNYVFTFNSITELVEFLPAIIFNDVAINWDKDYEVNYAESNFSNDYELLEKLTNQNWDELKCKEFISEQTKFDDLELIEFGKISDFMEASSEEFVKSKEHYVSLDELEMIGITQCRYQVLHKFSSISEVPPSQNWDEFLKMIEDWD
;
A
#
# COMPACT_ATOMS: atom_id res chain seq x y z
N MET A 1 17.97 -21.75 -0.41
CA MET A 1 18.14 -20.74 -1.47
C MET A 1 18.36 -19.41 -0.79
N ASN A 2 19.35 -18.61 -1.19
CA ASN A 2 19.60 -17.31 -0.57
C ASN A 2 18.77 -16.20 -1.25
N VAL A 3 18.71 -15.02 -0.65
CA VAL A 3 17.88 -13.90 -1.13
C VAL A 3 18.29 -13.42 -2.52
N ASN A 4 19.59 -13.42 -2.84
CA ASN A 4 20.08 -12.99 -4.15
C ASN A 4 19.59 -13.91 -5.28
N GLN A 5 19.59 -15.23 -5.07
CA GLN A 5 19.03 -16.21 -6.01
C GLN A 5 17.51 -16.09 -6.21
N LEU A 6 16.81 -15.53 -5.22
CA LEU A 6 15.37 -15.25 -5.29
C LEU A 6 15.10 -13.98 -6.10
N ILE A 7 15.84 -12.91 -5.81
CA ILE A 7 15.73 -11.62 -6.51
C ILE A 7 16.03 -11.81 -8.01
N GLU A 8 17.03 -12.62 -8.38
CA GLU A 8 17.35 -12.94 -9.78
C GLU A 8 16.20 -13.61 -10.55
N LYS A 9 15.22 -14.22 -9.86
CA LYS A 9 14.04 -14.82 -10.48
C LYS A 9 12.87 -13.85 -10.63
N LEU A 10 12.93 -12.68 -10.01
CA LEU A 10 11.89 -11.67 -10.14
C LEU A 10 12.03 -10.94 -11.49
N PRO A 11 10.92 -10.50 -12.10
CA PRO A 11 10.97 -9.73 -13.34
C PRO A 11 11.66 -8.38 -13.14
N GLU A 12 11.60 -7.82 -11.93
CA GLU A 12 12.19 -6.55 -11.54
C GLU A 12 12.62 -6.59 -10.07
N HIS A 13 13.62 -5.78 -9.70
CA HIS A 13 14.10 -5.71 -8.32
C HIS A 13 13.03 -5.11 -7.40
N PRO A 14 12.84 -5.60 -6.16
CA PRO A 14 11.84 -5.08 -5.22
C PRO A 14 11.86 -3.56 -5.01
N LEU A 15 13.06 -2.96 -4.91
CA LEU A 15 13.22 -1.51 -4.81
C LEU A 15 12.71 -0.77 -6.06
N ASP A 16 13.00 -1.30 -7.25
CA ASP A 16 12.57 -0.69 -8.50
C ASP A 16 11.04 -0.79 -8.65
N LEU A 17 10.44 -1.92 -8.23
CA LEU A 17 8.98 -2.09 -8.16
C LEU A 17 8.31 -1.03 -7.26
N ILE A 18 8.89 -0.71 -6.10
CA ILE A 18 8.43 0.40 -5.22
C ILE A 18 8.54 1.73 -5.95
N GLN A 19 9.70 2.05 -6.52
CA GLN A 19 9.91 3.35 -7.16
C GLN A 19 9.00 3.55 -8.37
N ASN A 20 8.76 2.49 -9.14
CA ASN A 20 7.94 2.53 -10.34
C ASN A 20 6.46 2.75 -10.05
N THR A 21 5.98 2.45 -8.83
CA THR A 21 4.55 2.51 -8.45
C THR A 21 4.13 3.81 -7.75
N LEU A 22 5.10 4.67 -7.44
CA LEU A 22 4.87 6.01 -6.91
C LEU A 22 4.71 7.04 -8.04
N GLY A 23 3.94 8.11 -7.80
CA GLY A 23 3.82 9.23 -8.75
C GLY A 23 3.15 8.88 -10.10
N LYS A 24 2.49 7.72 -10.20
CA LYS A 24 1.79 7.31 -11.42
C LYS A 24 0.49 8.10 -11.58
N LYS A 25 0.14 8.39 -12.83
CA LYS A 25 -1.19 8.91 -13.17
C LYS A 25 -2.26 7.87 -12.86
N VAL A 26 -3.32 8.28 -12.18
CA VAL A 26 -4.42 7.40 -11.76
C VAL A 26 -5.77 7.83 -12.30
N SER A 27 -6.75 6.93 -12.17
CA SER A 27 -8.15 7.16 -12.48
C SER A 27 -9.01 6.63 -11.33
N LYS A 28 -10.31 6.91 -11.37
CA LYS A 28 -11.27 6.32 -10.42
C LYS A 28 -11.30 4.79 -10.43
N ASP A 29 -10.97 4.18 -11.57
CA ASP A 29 -11.00 2.72 -11.75
C ASP A 29 -9.67 2.07 -11.37
N SER A 30 -8.67 2.89 -11.00
CA SER A 30 -7.39 2.44 -10.47
C SER A 30 -7.54 1.93 -9.04
N TYR A 31 -6.54 1.17 -8.60
CA TYR A 31 -6.45 0.56 -7.30
C TYR A 31 -5.38 1.25 -6.45
N TYR A 32 -5.53 1.14 -5.14
CA TYR A 32 -4.53 1.59 -4.17
C TYR A 32 -4.10 0.46 -3.24
N LEU A 33 -2.89 0.58 -2.72
CA LEU A 33 -2.40 -0.15 -1.57
C LEU A 33 -1.87 0.88 -0.55
N TYR A 34 -2.60 1.02 0.55
CA TYR A 34 -2.23 1.89 1.65
C TYR A 34 -1.43 1.10 2.67
N VAL A 35 -0.25 1.59 3.06
CA VAL A 35 0.67 0.89 3.94
C VAL A 35 1.16 1.82 5.04
N ILE A 36 1.05 1.41 6.30
CA ILE A 36 1.69 2.07 7.44
C ILE A 36 2.82 1.18 7.94
N ILE A 37 4.03 1.72 7.94
CA ILE A 37 5.23 1.05 8.43
C ILE A 37 5.71 1.78 9.68
N ARG A 38 5.91 1.02 10.76
CA ARG A 38 6.54 1.47 11.99
C ARG A 38 8.06 1.51 11.78
N LEU A 39 8.65 2.68 11.99
CA LEU A 39 10.08 2.90 12.05
C LEU A 39 10.55 2.87 13.52
N PHE A 40 11.86 3.00 13.73
CA PHE A 40 12.46 3.09 15.07
C PHE A 40 11.74 4.14 15.95
N ASP A 41 11.53 3.82 17.23
CA ASP A 41 11.03 4.72 18.27
C ASP A 41 9.71 5.48 17.94
N GLU A 42 8.66 4.75 17.54
CA GLU A 42 7.28 5.27 17.34
C GLU A 42 7.06 6.20 16.14
N PHE A 43 8.06 6.38 15.28
CA PHE A 43 7.87 7.06 13.99
C PHE A 43 7.11 6.15 13.03
N HIS A 44 6.08 6.66 12.37
CA HIS A 44 5.33 5.94 11.35
C HIS A 44 5.50 6.61 9.99
N LYS A 45 5.58 5.81 8.93
CA LYS A 45 5.54 6.31 7.56
C LYS A 45 4.41 5.64 6.79
N ASN A 46 3.63 6.47 6.11
CA ASN A 46 2.44 6.05 5.37
C ASN A 46 2.71 6.15 3.88
N TYR A 47 2.48 5.07 3.14
CA TYR A 47 2.64 5.02 1.69
C TYR A 47 1.31 4.72 1.01
N VAL A 48 1.11 5.31 -0.17
CA VAL A 48 -0.01 4.98 -1.06
C VAL A 48 0.57 4.56 -2.40
N PHE A 49 0.61 3.26 -2.64
CA PHE A 49 0.97 2.73 -3.95
C PHE A 49 -0.26 2.65 -4.83
N THR A 50 -0.12 2.98 -6.11
CA THR A 50 -1.26 3.01 -7.04
C THR A 50 -1.03 2.12 -8.26
N PHE A 51 -2.12 1.51 -8.72
CA PHE A 51 -2.08 0.51 -9.80
C PHE A 51 -3.24 0.75 -10.76
N ASN A 52 -2.99 0.82 -12.06
CA ASN A 52 -4.06 0.98 -13.03
C ASN A 52 -4.78 -0.34 -13.37
N SER A 53 -4.29 -1.47 -12.85
CA SER A 53 -4.91 -2.78 -13.02
C SER A 53 -4.50 -3.76 -11.92
N ILE A 54 -5.24 -4.86 -11.80
CA ILE A 54 -4.86 -6.00 -10.96
C ILE A 54 -3.52 -6.59 -11.42
N THR A 55 -3.24 -6.59 -12.72
CA THR A 55 -1.96 -7.08 -13.24
C THR A 55 -0.79 -6.28 -12.68
N GLU A 56 -0.88 -4.95 -12.68
CA GLU A 56 0.16 -4.09 -12.10
C GLU A 56 0.35 -4.34 -10.60
N LEU A 57 -0.75 -4.58 -9.85
CA LEU A 57 -0.65 -4.95 -8.44
C LEU A 57 0.08 -6.30 -8.26
N VAL A 58 -0.27 -7.31 -9.05
CA VAL A 58 0.33 -8.65 -8.95
C VAL A 58 1.82 -8.61 -9.26
N GLU A 59 2.22 -7.82 -10.26
CA GLU A 59 3.62 -7.55 -10.58
C GLU A 59 4.36 -6.86 -9.43
N PHE A 60 3.65 -6.10 -8.61
CA PHE A 60 4.19 -5.41 -7.43
C PHE A 60 4.24 -6.28 -6.16
N LEU A 61 3.41 -7.32 -6.01
CA LEU A 61 3.38 -8.16 -4.80
C LEU A 61 4.75 -8.74 -4.36
N PRO A 62 5.70 -9.05 -5.25
CA PRO A 62 7.07 -9.38 -4.83
C PRO A 62 7.74 -8.30 -3.99
N ALA A 63 7.47 -7.01 -4.26
CA ALA A 63 8.01 -5.91 -3.47
C ALA A 63 7.48 -5.92 -2.03
N ILE A 64 6.23 -6.33 -1.84
CA ILE A 64 5.65 -6.55 -0.51
C ILE A 64 6.33 -7.75 0.15
N ILE A 65 6.39 -8.92 -0.51
CA ILE A 65 7.02 -10.12 0.06
C ILE A 65 8.48 -9.85 0.48
N PHE A 66 9.22 -9.08 -0.31
CA PHE A 66 10.62 -8.72 -0.06
C PHE A 66 10.77 -7.28 0.45
N ASN A 67 9.82 -6.78 1.25
CA ASN A 67 9.85 -5.40 1.75
C ASN A 67 11.15 -5.08 2.51
N ASP A 68 11.66 -6.00 3.33
CA ASP A 68 12.94 -5.81 4.04
C ASP A 68 14.12 -5.60 3.09
N VAL A 69 14.11 -6.29 1.94
CA VAL A 69 15.09 -6.07 0.88
C VAL A 69 14.83 -4.70 0.26
N ALA A 70 13.59 -4.39 -0.10
CA ALA A 70 13.25 -3.14 -0.77
C ALA A 70 13.58 -1.89 0.09
N ILE A 71 13.40 -1.96 1.41
CA ILE A 71 13.66 -0.86 2.35
C ILE A 71 15.14 -0.76 2.72
N ASN A 72 15.84 -1.88 2.91
CA ASN A 72 17.23 -1.88 3.37
C ASN A 72 18.27 -1.96 2.25
N TRP A 73 17.83 -1.95 0.97
CA TRP A 73 18.75 -1.92 -0.17
C TRP A 73 19.30 -0.51 -0.39
N ASP A 74 20.44 -0.21 0.24
CA ASP A 74 21.25 0.93 -0.17
C ASP A 74 22.14 0.48 -1.35
N LYS A 75 22.32 1.32 -2.37
CA LYS A 75 23.01 0.95 -3.63
C LYS A 75 24.47 0.49 -3.42
N ASP A 76 25.03 0.75 -2.24
CA ASP A 76 26.37 0.36 -1.80
C ASP A 76 26.38 -0.77 -0.74
N TYR A 77 25.22 -1.18 -0.22
CA TYR A 77 25.07 -2.27 0.75
C TYR A 77 24.33 -3.44 0.09
N GLU A 78 25.09 -4.45 -0.36
CA GLU A 78 24.49 -5.78 -0.52
C GLU A 78 23.85 -6.16 0.82
N VAL A 79 22.56 -6.46 0.80
CA VAL A 79 21.81 -6.96 1.95
C VAL A 79 22.50 -8.27 2.40
N ASN A 80 23.46 -8.15 3.31
CA ASN A 80 24.27 -9.24 3.86
C ASN A 80 23.46 -10.07 4.87
N TYR A 81 22.22 -10.44 4.52
CA TYR A 81 21.42 -11.39 5.28
C TYR A 81 21.77 -12.80 4.82
N ALA A 82 22.99 -13.22 5.15
CA ALA A 82 23.52 -14.55 4.80
C ALA A 82 22.83 -15.71 5.54
N GLU A 83 21.97 -15.43 6.53
CA GLU A 83 21.42 -16.46 7.44
C GLU A 83 19.88 -16.55 7.50
N SER A 84 19.14 -15.71 6.78
CA SER A 84 17.67 -15.75 6.78
C SER A 84 17.14 -16.89 5.90
N ASN A 85 16.28 -17.75 6.45
CA ASN A 85 15.62 -18.82 5.69
C ASN A 85 14.39 -18.28 4.95
N PHE A 86 14.55 -17.94 3.67
CA PHE A 86 13.47 -17.42 2.80
C PHE A 86 12.60 -18.51 2.15
N SER A 87 12.57 -19.74 2.68
CA SER A 87 11.77 -20.82 2.07
C SER A 87 10.28 -20.47 1.99
N ASN A 88 9.73 -19.81 3.00
CA ASN A 88 8.33 -19.38 3.03
C ASN A 88 8.04 -18.30 1.96
N ASP A 89 8.99 -17.38 1.72
CA ASP A 89 8.86 -16.33 0.70
C ASP A 89 8.89 -16.89 -0.71
N TYR A 90 9.70 -17.94 -0.92
CA TYR A 90 9.71 -18.65 -2.18
C TYR A 90 8.38 -19.36 -2.48
N GLU A 91 7.81 -20.06 -1.50
CA GLU A 91 6.50 -20.70 -1.67
C GLU A 91 5.39 -19.66 -1.96
N LEU A 92 5.48 -18.47 -1.35
CA LEU A 92 4.58 -17.37 -1.64
C LEU A 92 4.75 -16.87 -3.08
N LEU A 93 5.98 -16.67 -3.56
CA LEU A 93 6.26 -16.30 -4.96
C LEU A 93 5.76 -17.34 -5.96
N GLU A 94 5.99 -18.63 -5.72
CA GLU A 94 5.50 -19.68 -6.61
C GLU A 94 3.98 -19.68 -6.69
N LYS A 95 3.28 -19.42 -5.57
CA LYS A 95 1.83 -19.23 -5.56
C LYS A 95 1.39 -18.02 -6.38
N LEU A 96 2.13 -16.89 -6.32
CA LEU A 96 1.81 -15.70 -7.11
C LEU A 96 1.72 -16.01 -8.62
N THR A 97 2.70 -16.77 -9.12
CA THR A 97 2.82 -17.06 -10.56
C THR A 97 1.81 -18.08 -11.10
N ASN A 98 1.20 -18.89 -10.24
CA ASN A 98 0.33 -20.00 -10.63
C ASN A 98 -1.16 -19.74 -10.35
N GLN A 99 -1.54 -18.49 -10.07
CA GLN A 99 -2.88 -18.11 -9.66
C GLN A 99 -3.52 -17.12 -10.65
N ASN A 100 -4.81 -17.33 -10.94
CA ASN A 100 -5.62 -16.34 -11.64
C ASN A 100 -6.07 -15.28 -10.64
N TRP A 101 -5.53 -14.08 -10.78
CA TRP A 101 -5.78 -12.96 -9.88
C TRP A 101 -7.07 -12.21 -10.25
N ASP A 102 -7.84 -11.92 -9.22
CA ASP A 102 -9.00 -11.03 -9.24
C ASP A 102 -8.99 -10.18 -7.97
N GLU A 103 -9.87 -9.18 -7.90
CA GLU A 103 -9.88 -8.21 -6.80
C GLU A 103 -10.09 -8.88 -5.43
N LEU A 104 -10.94 -9.92 -5.37
CA LEU A 104 -11.24 -10.63 -4.13
C LEU A 104 -9.98 -11.36 -3.63
N LYS A 105 -9.29 -12.10 -4.50
CA LYS A 105 -8.05 -12.79 -4.14
C LYS A 105 -6.93 -11.83 -3.75
N CYS A 106 -6.87 -10.66 -4.38
CA CYS A 106 -5.93 -9.62 -3.97
C CYS A 106 -6.23 -9.15 -2.53
N LYS A 107 -7.50 -8.88 -2.21
CA LYS A 107 -7.94 -8.53 -0.85
C LYS A 107 -7.59 -9.62 0.16
N GLU A 108 -7.90 -10.88 -0.15
CA GLU A 108 -7.57 -12.05 0.68
C GLU A 108 -6.07 -12.13 0.92
N PHE A 109 -5.27 -12.12 -0.15
CA PHE A 109 -3.80 -12.20 -0.06
C PHE A 109 -3.22 -11.09 0.82
N ILE A 110 -3.64 -9.83 0.60
CA ILE A 110 -3.16 -8.68 1.36
C ILE A 110 -3.55 -8.78 2.84
N SER A 111 -4.78 -9.20 3.15
CA SER A 111 -5.24 -9.38 4.53
C SER A 111 -4.49 -10.47 5.30
N GLU A 112 -3.95 -11.46 4.59
CA GLU A 112 -3.15 -12.55 5.16
C GLU A 112 -1.68 -12.15 5.41
N GLN A 113 -1.22 -11.03 4.86
CA GLN A 113 0.15 -10.52 5.05
C GLN A 113 0.32 -9.92 6.46
N THR A 114 0.46 -10.80 7.45
CA THR A 114 0.78 -10.47 8.85
C THR A 114 2.28 -10.62 9.16
N LYS A 115 3.08 -10.92 8.12
CA LYS A 115 4.46 -11.41 8.28
C LYS A 115 5.48 -10.31 8.60
N PHE A 116 5.16 -9.04 8.34
CA PHE A 116 6.12 -7.96 8.50
C PHE A 116 6.03 -7.40 9.93
N ASP A 117 7.08 -7.62 10.73
CA ASP A 117 7.12 -7.17 12.12
C ASP A 117 6.95 -5.64 12.26
N ASP A 118 7.35 -4.89 11.22
CA ASP A 118 7.26 -3.44 11.14
C ASP A 118 5.99 -2.93 10.44
N LEU A 119 5.14 -3.80 9.88
CA LEU A 119 3.91 -3.40 9.23
C LEU A 119 2.80 -3.22 10.26
N GLU A 120 2.32 -1.98 10.41
CA GLU A 120 1.19 -1.67 11.29
C GLU A 120 -0.15 -1.86 10.57
N LEU A 121 -0.23 -1.45 9.30
CA LEU A 121 -1.45 -1.56 8.50
C LEU A 121 -1.12 -1.78 7.03
N ILE A 122 -1.86 -2.67 6.37
CA ILE A 122 -1.93 -2.77 4.92
C ILE A 122 -3.39 -2.88 4.47
N GLU A 123 -3.80 -2.03 3.52
CA GLU A 123 -5.17 -2.03 3.00
C GLU A 123 -5.15 -1.88 1.48
N PHE A 124 -5.92 -2.74 0.80
CA PHE A 124 -6.07 -2.73 -0.66
C PHE A 124 -7.52 -2.44 -1.06
N GLY A 125 -7.71 -1.53 -2.01
CA GLY A 125 -9.03 -1.14 -2.48
C GLY A 125 -9.02 -0.41 -3.82
N LYS A 126 -10.19 0.06 -4.23
CA LYS A 126 -10.34 0.89 -5.43
C LYS A 126 -10.39 2.36 -5.08
N ILE A 127 -9.82 3.21 -5.94
CA ILE A 127 -9.90 4.66 -5.76
C ILE A 127 -11.36 5.14 -5.79
N SER A 128 -12.23 4.49 -6.57
CA SER A 128 -13.66 4.77 -6.61
C SER A 128 -14.33 4.67 -5.24
N ASP A 129 -13.81 3.86 -4.32
CA ASP A 129 -14.42 3.64 -3.01
C ASP A 129 -14.40 4.96 -2.21
N PHE A 130 -13.39 5.81 -2.39
CA PHE A 130 -13.34 7.15 -1.78
C PHE A 130 -14.35 8.13 -2.39
N MET A 131 -14.77 7.90 -3.63
CA MET A 131 -15.80 8.72 -4.28
C MET A 131 -17.18 8.48 -3.67
N GLU A 132 -17.37 7.38 -2.96
CA GLU A 132 -18.61 7.09 -2.24
C GLU A 132 -18.66 7.75 -0.85
N ALA A 133 -17.63 8.51 -0.46
CA ALA A 133 -17.61 9.23 0.81
C ALA A 133 -18.81 10.17 0.93
N SER A 134 -19.59 9.96 1.99
CA SER A 134 -20.72 10.84 2.29
C SER A 134 -20.23 12.21 2.76
N SER A 135 -21.06 13.25 2.62
CA SER A 135 -20.72 14.58 3.16
C SER A 135 -20.50 14.53 4.67
N GLU A 136 -21.25 13.70 5.40
CA GLU A 136 -21.06 13.52 6.84
C GLU A 136 -19.70 12.92 7.16
N GLU A 137 -19.33 11.85 6.43
CA GLU A 137 -18.03 11.20 6.56
C GLU A 137 -16.89 12.19 6.30
N PHE A 138 -16.97 12.92 5.19
CA PHE A 138 -15.96 13.92 4.84
C PHE A 138 -15.84 15.04 5.88
N VAL A 139 -16.95 15.48 6.46
CA VAL A 139 -16.94 16.46 7.56
C VAL A 139 -16.26 15.88 8.80
N LYS A 140 -16.54 14.62 9.17
CA LYS A 140 -15.84 13.95 10.28
C LYS A 140 -14.35 13.81 10.01
N SER A 141 -13.95 13.52 8.77
CA SER A 141 -12.53 13.44 8.39
C SER A 141 -11.78 14.77 8.51
N LYS A 142 -12.46 15.93 8.67
CA LYS A 142 -11.79 17.21 9.00
C LYS A 142 -11.34 17.29 10.46
N GLU A 143 -11.88 16.45 11.33
CA GLU A 143 -11.51 16.39 12.74
C GLU A 143 -10.19 15.63 12.94
N HIS A 144 -9.54 15.86 14.08
CA HIS A 144 -8.33 15.16 14.47
C HIS A 144 -8.67 14.03 15.44
N TYR A 145 -8.51 12.79 14.98
CA TYR A 145 -8.63 11.59 15.82
C TYR A 145 -7.24 11.03 16.09
N VAL A 146 -7.00 10.67 17.34
CA VAL A 146 -5.69 10.25 17.85
C VAL A 146 -5.60 8.75 18.09
N SER A 147 -6.71 8.01 18.01
CA SER A 147 -6.72 6.55 18.20
C SER A 147 -7.59 5.78 17.20
N LEU A 148 -7.29 4.48 17.03
CA LEU A 148 -8.10 3.56 16.24
C LEU A 148 -9.51 3.39 16.82
N ASP A 149 -9.65 3.39 18.15
CA ASP A 149 -10.94 3.28 18.84
C ASP A 149 -11.87 4.45 18.46
N GLU A 150 -11.33 5.66 18.35
CA GLU A 150 -12.09 6.83 17.91
C GLU A 150 -12.58 6.68 16.47
N LEU A 151 -11.76 6.12 15.58
CA LEU A 151 -12.11 5.85 14.19
C LEU A 151 -13.17 4.74 14.08
N GLU A 152 -13.06 3.69 14.89
CA GLU A 152 -14.06 2.63 14.97
C GLU A 152 -15.42 3.17 15.43
N MET A 153 -15.44 4.07 16.44
CA MET A 153 -16.68 4.69 16.94
C MET A 153 -17.44 5.49 15.88
N ILE A 154 -16.73 6.10 14.92
CA ILE A 154 -17.35 6.85 13.82
C ILE A 154 -17.55 6.00 12.55
N GLY A 155 -17.10 4.73 12.57
CA GLY A 155 -17.29 3.76 11.49
C GLY A 155 -16.40 4.00 10.27
N ILE A 156 -15.20 4.54 10.44
CA ILE A 156 -14.26 4.84 9.34
C ILE A 156 -12.97 4.03 9.54
N THR A 157 -12.47 3.39 8.47
CA THR A 157 -11.16 2.71 8.53
C THR A 157 -10.00 3.70 8.60
N GLN A 158 -8.87 3.29 9.19
CA GLN A 158 -7.70 4.17 9.33
C GLN A 158 -7.20 4.70 7.99
N CYS A 159 -7.07 3.86 6.96
CA CYS A 159 -6.71 4.28 5.60
C CYS A 159 -7.68 5.35 5.09
N ARG A 160 -8.98 5.08 5.16
CA ARG A 160 -10.02 5.97 4.66
C ARG A 160 -10.04 7.31 5.39
N TYR A 161 -9.84 7.30 6.70
CA TYR A 161 -9.65 8.52 7.47
C TYR A 161 -8.43 9.31 7.00
N GLN A 162 -7.24 8.68 6.92
CA GLN A 162 -6.00 9.37 6.57
C GLN A 162 -6.04 10.00 5.18
N VAL A 163 -6.58 9.27 4.20
CA VAL A 163 -6.75 9.75 2.83
C VAL A 163 -7.73 10.92 2.76
N LEU A 164 -8.91 10.79 3.40
CA LEU A 164 -9.92 11.85 3.41
C LEU A 164 -9.47 13.07 4.23
N HIS A 165 -8.75 12.86 5.34
CA HIS A 165 -8.20 13.93 6.17
C HIS A 165 -7.19 14.77 5.38
N LYS A 166 -6.25 14.11 4.69
CA LYS A 166 -5.29 14.81 3.80
C LYS A 166 -6.04 15.59 2.72
N PHE A 167 -7.04 14.99 2.06
CA PHE A 167 -7.81 15.68 1.03
C PHE A 167 -8.61 16.87 1.58
N SER A 168 -9.15 16.75 2.79
CA SER A 168 -9.90 17.82 3.44
C SER A 168 -9.08 19.06 3.77
N SER A 169 -7.74 18.93 3.81
CA SER A 169 -6.83 20.06 3.99
C SER A 169 -6.68 20.94 2.73
N ILE A 170 -7.08 20.42 1.57
CA ILE A 170 -6.96 21.12 0.27
C ILE A 170 -8.31 21.34 -0.43
N SER A 171 -9.37 20.63 -0.04
CA SER A 171 -10.71 20.76 -0.61
C SER A 171 -11.78 20.99 0.45
N GLU A 172 -12.77 21.84 0.14
CA GLU A 172 -13.94 22.07 0.99
C GLU A 172 -15.09 21.10 0.74
N VAL A 173 -15.04 20.34 -0.35
CA VAL A 173 -16.08 19.40 -0.79
C VAL A 173 -15.53 17.97 -0.86
N PRO A 174 -16.38 16.94 -0.72
CA PRO A 174 -15.92 15.54 -0.76
C PRO A 174 -15.33 15.15 -2.14
N PRO A 175 -14.57 14.05 -2.22
CA PRO A 175 -13.94 13.58 -3.46
C PRO A 175 -14.91 13.45 -4.64
N SER A 176 -16.15 13.04 -4.38
CA SER A 176 -17.22 12.94 -5.39
C SER A 176 -17.53 14.24 -6.13
N GLN A 177 -17.23 15.39 -5.53
CA GLN A 177 -17.52 16.71 -6.10
C GLN A 177 -16.27 17.40 -6.68
N ASN A 178 -15.08 16.92 -6.33
CA ASN A 178 -13.80 17.47 -6.84
C ASN A 178 -12.78 16.36 -7.05
N TRP A 179 -13.13 15.46 -7.96
CA TRP A 179 -12.38 14.24 -8.23
C TRP A 179 -11.01 14.52 -8.87
N ASP A 180 -10.89 15.54 -9.74
CA ASP A 180 -9.60 15.89 -10.37
C ASP A 180 -8.55 16.28 -9.31
N GLU A 181 -8.93 17.07 -8.31
CA GLU A 181 -8.03 17.45 -7.21
C GLU A 181 -7.72 16.25 -6.30
N PHE A 182 -8.71 15.38 -6.06
CA PHE A 182 -8.50 14.17 -5.28
C PHE A 182 -7.50 13.22 -5.97
N LEU A 183 -7.68 12.95 -7.26
CA LEU A 183 -6.76 12.09 -8.01
C LEU A 183 -5.35 12.69 -7.99
N LYS A 184 -5.20 14.00 -8.25
CA LYS A 184 -3.90 14.65 -8.19
C LYS A 184 -3.23 14.53 -6.82
N MET A 185 -3.99 14.66 -5.72
CA MET A 185 -3.45 14.46 -4.38
C MET A 185 -2.95 13.03 -4.14
N ILE A 186 -3.63 12.02 -4.70
CA ILE A 186 -3.18 10.63 -4.63
C ILE A 186 -1.92 10.42 -5.49
N GLU A 187 -1.84 11.04 -6.67
CA GLU A 187 -0.64 11.02 -7.53
C GLU A 187 0.57 11.64 -6.82
N ASP A 188 0.35 12.73 -6.09
CA ASP A 188 1.37 13.48 -5.34
C ASP A 188 1.61 12.90 -3.92
N TRP A 189 1.16 11.67 -3.62
CA TRP A 189 1.32 11.06 -2.30
C TRP A 189 2.72 10.47 -2.10
N ASP A 190 3.60 11.25 -1.46
CA ASP A 190 4.93 10.84 -0.97
C ASP A 190 4.95 10.42 0.51
#